data_AF-A0A3M1AUL4-F1
#
_entry.id   AF-A0A3M1AUL4-F1
#
_cell.length_a   1.000
_cell.length_b   1.000
_cell.length_c   1.000
_cell.angle_alpha   90.00
_cell.angle_beta   90.00
_cell.angle_gamma   90.00
#
_symmetry.space_group_name_H-M   'P 1'
#
loop_
_entity.id
_entity.type
_entity.pdbx_description
1 polymer ?
#
loop_
_entity_poly.entity_id
_entity_poly.type
_entity_poly.pdbx_seq_one_letter_code
_entity_poly.pdbx_strand_id
1 'polypeptide(L)'
;MASSTSAFFRQSRRRSIVQLLLLACALLILPGLTSSGFGQRSTTGTDFIFAFLPNSNPDYQLQVNLVGEHRTTATIEYPVGQVIAQVDIIPGKISTANIPREAGDLDSWTGSLDGDANAVRISAPMPFSCYAINRSLTSSDGSVAVPVQALNNLY
;
A
#
# COMPACT_ATOMS: atom_id res chain seq x y z
N MET A 1 -42.51 15.33 -67.00
CA MET A 1 -41.63 15.94 -65.98
C MET A 1 -42.21 15.66 -64.59
N ALA A 2 -41.72 14.63 -63.87
CA ALA A 2 -41.88 14.46 -62.40
C ALA A 2 -41.35 13.07 -61.99
N SER A 3 -40.04 12.90 -61.83
CA SER A 3 -39.47 11.66 -61.26
C SER A 3 -38.03 11.86 -60.75
N SER A 4 -37.76 12.93 -59.98
CA SER A 4 -36.41 13.17 -59.45
C SER A 4 -36.37 13.65 -58.00
N THR A 5 -37.51 13.98 -57.39
CA THR A 5 -37.54 14.64 -56.07
C THR A 5 -37.57 13.65 -54.89
N SER A 6 -37.99 12.39 -55.11
CA SER A 6 -38.15 11.38 -54.04
C SER A 6 -36.85 10.67 -53.64
N ALA A 7 -35.85 10.61 -54.52
CA ALA A 7 -34.57 9.95 -54.26
C ALA A 7 -33.64 10.78 -53.35
N PHE A 8 -33.63 12.10 -53.52
CA PHE A 8 -32.77 13.01 -52.77
C PHE A 8 -33.14 13.10 -51.28
N PHE A 9 -34.44 13.12 -50.95
CA PHE A 9 -34.92 13.14 -49.57
C PHE A 9 -34.57 11.86 -48.79
N ARG A 10 -34.53 10.71 -49.49
CA ARG A 10 -34.24 9.41 -48.88
C ARG A 10 -32.74 9.25 -48.56
N GLN A 11 -31.87 9.91 -49.33
CA GLN A 11 -30.42 9.86 -49.15
C GLN A 11 -29.93 10.78 -48.02
N SER A 12 -30.58 11.94 -47.84
CA SER A 12 -30.33 12.87 -46.72
C SER A 12 -30.66 12.25 -45.35
N ARG A 13 -31.84 11.64 -45.19
CA ARG A 13 -32.26 10.98 -43.94
C ARG A 13 -31.35 9.83 -43.51
N ARG A 14 -30.77 9.09 -44.47
CA ARG A 14 -29.84 7.98 -44.18
C ARG A 14 -28.51 8.47 -43.61
N ARG A 15 -28.01 9.62 -44.06
CA ARG A 15 -26.76 10.22 -43.54
C ARG A 15 -26.95 10.72 -42.10
N SER A 16 -28.09 11.34 -41.79
CA SER A 16 -28.41 11.82 -40.44
C SER A 16 -28.56 10.69 -39.42
N ILE A 17 -29.13 9.54 -39.82
CA ILE A 17 -29.29 8.37 -38.93
C ILE A 17 -27.93 7.71 -38.63
N VAL A 18 -27.06 7.57 -39.64
CA VAL A 18 -25.72 7.02 -39.45
C VAL A 18 -24.87 7.93 -38.56
N GLN A 19 -24.97 9.25 -38.70
CA GLN A 19 -24.30 10.21 -37.82
C GLN A 19 -24.83 10.16 -36.38
N LEU A 20 -26.15 10.03 -36.19
CA LEU A 20 -26.74 9.86 -34.86
C LEU A 20 -26.31 8.54 -34.19
N LEU A 21 -26.24 7.45 -34.95
CA LEU A 21 -25.78 6.14 -34.47
C LEU A 21 -24.30 6.14 -34.11
N LEU A 22 -23.45 6.84 -34.88
CA LEU A 22 -22.03 7.00 -34.55
C LEU A 22 -21.83 7.86 -33.29
N LEU A 23 -22.62 8.92 -33.12
CA LEU A 23 -22.57 9.76 -31.91
C LEU A 23 -23.05 9.00 -30.67
N ALA A 24 -24.10 8.17 -30.81
CA ALA A 24 -24.60 7.30 -29.75
C ALA A 24 -23.60 6.19 -29.38
N CYS A 25 -22.90 5.61 -30.36
CA CYS A 25 -21.80 4.68 -30.09
C CYS A 25 -20.62 5.36 -29.39
N ALA A 26 -20.27 6.59 -29.77
CA ALA A 26 -19.19 7.33 -29.11
C ALA A 26 -19.53 7.67 -27.65
N LEU A 27 -20.80 8.00 -27.35
CA LEU A 27 -21.24 8.26 -25.97
C LEU A 27 -21.31 7.00 -25.09
N LEU A 28 -21.56 5.82 -25.67
CA LEU A 28 -21.65 4.55 -24.93
C LEU A 28 -20.27 3.93 -24.58
N ILE A 29 -19.18 4.44 -25.15
CA ILE A 29 -17.80 4.00 -24.84
C ILE A 29 -17.19 4.83 -23.67
N LEU A 30 -17.85 5.89 -23.23
CA LEU A 30 -17.31 6.86 -22.27
C LEU A 30 -17.50 6.57 -20.76
N PRO A 31 -18.35 5.66 -20.24
CA PRO A 31 -18.43 5.43 -18.80
C PRO A 31 -17.44 4.32 -18.37
N GLY A 32 -16.14 4.55 -18.57
CA GLY A 32 -15.10 3.58 -18.19
C GLY A 32 -13.94 4.16 -17.38
N LEU A 33 -13.81 5.49 -17.25
CA LEU A 33 -12.58 6.12 -16.76
C LEU A 33 -12.66 6.72 -15.34
N THR A 34 -13.74 6.46 -14.60
CA THR A 34 -13.83 6.89 -13.20
C THR A 34 -14.08 5.70 -12.28
N SER A 35 -13.20 4.71 -12.31
CA SER A 35 -12.96 3.96 -11.08
C SER A 35 -12.16 4.87 -10.15
N SER A 36 -12.86 5.70 -9.37
CA SER A 36 -12.32 6.12 -8.08
C SER A 36 -12.22 4.85 -7.24
N GLY A 37 -11.13 4.11 -7.42
CA GLY A 37 -10.81 2.98 -6.57
C GLY A 37 -10.72 3.52 -5.16
N PHE A 38 -11.69 3.16 -4.32
CA PHE A 38 -11.47 3.23 -2.89
C PHE A 38 -10.23 2.38 -2.65
N GLY A 39 -9.13 3.02 -2.23
CA GLY A 39 -7.93 2.31 -1.83
C GLY A 39 -8.35 1.27 -0.80
N GLN A 40 -8.32 0.00 -1.19
CA GLN A 40 -8.54 -1.10 -0.27
C GLN A 40 -7.52 -0.87 0.86
N ARG A 41 -8.01 -0.56 2.06
CA ARG A 41 -7.18 -0.39 3.27
C ARG A 41 -6.64 -1.76 3.64
N SER A 42 -5.66 -2.20 2.87
CA SER A 42 -4.95 -3.44 3.06
C SER A 42 -3.82 -3.19 4.04
N THR A 43 -3.56 -4.16 4.90
CA THR A 43 -2.34 -4.22 5.72
C THR A 43 -1.18 -4.81 4.92
N THR A 44 -1.39 -5.09 3.63
CA THR A 44 -0.39 -5.59 2.69
C THR A 44 0.14 -4.45 1.85
N GLY A 45 1.47 -4.37 1.73
CA GLY A 45 2.16 -3.40 0.89
C GLY A 45 3.63 -3.77 0.73
N THR A 46 4.40 -2.93 0.04
CA THR A 46 5.82 -3.19 -0.25
C THR A 46 6.77 -2.39 0.63
N ASP A 47 6.26 -1.41 1.38
CA ASP A 47 7.05 -0.46 2.15
C ASP A 47 6.26 -0.01 3.38
N PHE A 48 6.92 -0.05 4.54
CA PHE A 48 6.35 0.24 5.84
C PHE A 48 7.33 1.09 6.62
N ILE A 49 6.83 2.12 7.30
CA ILE A 49 7.56 2.88 8.30
C ILE A 49 6.71 2.98 9.56
N PHE A 50 7.31 2.69 10.71
CA PHE A 50 6.63 2.74 12.01
C PHE A 50 7.66 2.90 13.13
N ALA A 51 7.19 3.27 14.32
CA ALA A 51 8.00 3.31 15.53
C ALA A 51 7.42 2.34 16.56
N PHE A 52 8.28 1.82 17.44
CA PHE A 52 7.80 1.10 18.61
C PHE A 52 7.42 2.10 19.70
N LEU A 53 6.29 1.85 20.37
CA LEU A 53 5.98 2.58 21.58
C LEU A 53 6.99 2.20 22.67
N PRO A 54 7.43 3.15 23.51
CA PRO A 54 8.37 2.87 24.57
C PRO A 54 7.85 1.81 25.55
N ASN A 55 8.72 0.92 26.01
CA ASN A 55 8.38 -0.03 27.09
C ASN A 55 9.08 0.37 28.40
N SER A 56 8.31 0.52 29.48
CA SER A 56 8.88 0.83 30.80
C SER A 56 9.46 -0.40 31.51
N ASN A 57 9.18 -1.62 31.03
CA ASN A 57 9.84 -2.83 31.53
C ASN A 57 11.23 -2.91 30.89
N PRO A 58 12.34 -3.01 31.65
CA PRO A 58 13.68 -3.13 31.07
C PRO A 58 13.93 -4.41 30.26
N ASP A 59 13.18 -5.49 30.55
CA ASP A 59 13.35 -6.83 29.97
C ASP A 59 12.40 -7.09 28.78
N TYR A 60 12.27 -6.13 27.88
CA TYR A 60 11.43 -6.23 26.69
C TYR A 60 12.21 -6.68 25.44
N GLN A 61 11.49 -7.22 24.46
CA GLN A 61 12.01 -7.62 23.17
C GLN A 61 11.13 -7.04 22.06
N LEU A 62 11.76 -6.39 21.09
CA LEU A 62 11.10 -5.89 19.91
C LEU A 62 11.26 -6.87 18.76
N GLN A 63 10.17 -7.14 18.06
CA GLN A 63 10.12 -8.14 17.00
C GLN A 63 9.14 -7.73 15.93
N VAL A 64 9.42 -8.14 14.69
CA VAL A 64 8.48 -8.04 13.59
C VAL A 64 8.18 -9.42 13.04
N ASN A 65 6.92 -9.66 12.72
CA ASN A 65 6.43 -10.84 12.02
C ASN A 65 5.95 -10.42 10.64
N LEU A 66 6.51 -11.07 9.62
CA LEU A 66 6.31 -10.79 8.21
C LEU A 66 5.64 -11.99 7.55
N VAL A 67 4.56 -11.72 6.80
CA VAL A 67 3.82 -12.73 6.05
C VAL A 67 3.48 -12.22 4.66
N GLY A 68 3.52 -13.08 3.65
CA GLY A 68 3.21 -12.71 2.28
C GLY A 68 2.82 -13.90 1.42
N GLU A 69 2.12 -13.64 0.32
CA GLU A 69 1.68 -14.67 -0.63
C GLU A 69 2.76 -15.03 -1.66
N HIS A 70 3.80 -14.20 -1.76
CA HIS A 70 4.93 -14.39 -2.67
C HIS A 70 6.24 -14.53 -1.89
N ARG A 71 7.16 -15.36 -2.41
CA ARG A 71 8.52 -15.41 -1.90
C ARG A 71 9.22 -14.10 -2.22
N THR A 72 9.80 -13.45 -1.22
CA THR A 72 10.58 -12.22 -1.37
C THR A 72 11.55 -12.05 -0.20
N THR A 73 12.45 -11.09 -0.29
CA THR A 73 13.39 -10.76 0.79
C THR A 73 13.10 -9.33 1.24
N ALA A 74 12.70 -9.18 2.49
CA ALA A 74 12.49 -7.88 3.13
C ALA A 74 13.80 -7.34 3.67
N THR A 75 14.05 -6.05 3.48
CA THR A 75 15.15 -5.31 4.07
C THR A 75 14.61 -4.50 5.24
N ILE A 76 15.28 -4.60 6.39
CA ILE A 76 14.90 -3.92 7.64
C ILE A 76 15.96 -2.88 7.94
N GLU A 77 15.52 -1.64 8.12
CA GLU A 77 16.34 -0.49 8.46
C GLU A 77 15.97 0.04 9.84
N TYR A 78 16.98 0.31 10.67
CA TYR A 78 16.85 0.98 11.96
C TYR A 78 18.21 1.55 12.43
N PRO A 79 18.30 2.87 12.74
CA PRO A 79 17.35 3.90 12.32
C PRO A 79 17.15 3.88 10.79
N VAL A 80 16.13 4.57 10.28
CA VAL A 80 15.84 4.58 8.83
C VAL A 80 17.10 5.00 8.06
N GLY A 81 17.42 4.27 6.98
CA GLY A 81 18.66 4.45 6.22
C GLY A 81 19.83 3.55 6.66
N GLN A 82 19.73 2.85 7.79
CA GLN A 82 20.73 1.87 8.24
C GLN A 82 20.16 0.44 8.21
N VAL A 83 20.62 -0.38 7.25
CA VAL A 83 20.22 -1.79 7.17
C VAL A 83 20.76 -2.59 8.36
N ILE A 84 19.85 -3.23 9.11
CA ILE A 84 20.19 -4.09 10.26
C ILE A 84 19.94 -5.57 9.99
N ALA A 85 19.04 -5.89 9.06
CA ALA A 85 18.70 -7.26 8.72
C ALA A 85 18.08 -7.40 7.33
N GLN A 86 18.18 -8.60 6.78
CA GLN A 86 17.40 -9.05 5.63
C GLN A 86 16.71 -10.37 5.99
N VAL A 87 15.43 -10.48 5.66
CA VAL A 87 14.59 -11.61 6.06
C VAL A 87 13.81 -12.13 4.87
N ASP A 88 13.94 -13.42 4.59
CA ASP A 88 13.14 -14.09 3.56
C ASP A 88 11.71 -14.28 4.03
N ILE A 89 10.77 -13.77 3.26
CA ILE A 89 9.33 -14.02 3.39
C ILE A 89 9.01 -15.22 2.51
N ILE A 90 8.48 -16.27 3.12
CA ILE A 90 8.13 -17.52 2.44
C ILE A 90 6.63 -17.75 2.58
N PRO A 91 5.89 -17.97 1.48
CA PRO A 91 4.45 -18.22 1.53
C PRO A 91 4.09 -19.38 2.47
N GLY A 92 3.04 -19.17 3.27
CA GLY A 92 2.55 -20.15 4.26
C GLY A 92 3.40 -20.25 5.53
N LYS A 93 4.39 -19.37 5.73
CA LYS A 93 5.19 -19.29 6.96
C LYS A 93 5.21 -17.86 7.51
N ILE A 94 5.37 -17.74 8.82
CA ILE A 94 5.67 -16.47 9.48
C ILE A 94 7.20 -16.33 9.50
N SER A 95 7.69 -15.27 8.89
CA SER A 95 9.09 -14.88 8.97
C SER A 95 9.25 -13.85 10.08
N THR A 96 10.32 -13.95 10.86
CA THR A 96 10.47 -13.15 12.08
C THR A 96 11.84 -12.49 12.12
N ALA A 97 11.89 -11.24 12.56
CA ALA A 97 13.12 -10.49 12.79
C ALA A 97 13.08 -9.79 14.14
N ASN A 98 14.20 -9.79 14.86
CA ASN A 98 14.35 -9.00 16.08
C ASN A 98 14.76 -7.58 15.72
N ILE A 99 14.23 -6.61 16.45
CA ILE A 99 14.56 -5.20 16.32
C ILE A 99 15.40 -4.79 17.54
N PRO A 100 16.45 -3.97 17.37
CA PRO A 100 17.23 -3.44 18.50
C PRO A 100 16.32 -2.76 19.52
N ARG A 101 16.57 -3.01 20.82
CA ARG A 101 15.70 -2.52 21.91
C ARG A 101 15.59 -0.99 21.92
N GLU A 102 16.65 -0.33 21.47
CA GLU A 102 16.78 1.13 21.36
C GLU A 102 15.64 1.75 20.54
N ALA A 103 15.00 0.99 19.65
CA ALA A 103 13.85 1.43 18.85
C ALA A 103 12.57 1.71 19.64
N GLY A 104 12.48 1.20 20.86
CA GLY A 104 11.37 1.39 21.79
C GLY A 104 11.85 1.69 23.20
N ASP A 105 13.01 2.31 23.33
CA ASP A 105 13.53 2.78 24.61
C ASP A 105 12.93 4.17 24.95
N LEU A 106 12.65 4.40 26.22
CA LEU A 106 12.13 5.68 26.72
C LEU A 106 13.17 6.79 26.57
N ASP A 107 14.46 6.45 26.78
CA ASP A 107 15.55 7.43 26.77
C ASP A 107 15.97 7.86 25.35
N SER A 108 15.74 6.99 24.35
CA SER A 108 15.98 7.32 22.94
C SER A 108 14.82 8.09 22.32
N TRP A 109 13.62 8.03 22.92
CA TRP A 109 12.43 8.69 22.41
C TRP A 109 12.45 10.20 22.72
N THR A 110 13.08 10.98 21.84
CA THR A 110 13.29 12.42 22.05
C THR A 110 12.04 13.28 21.83
N GLY A 111 10.91 12.70 21.41
CA GLY A 111 9.70 13.44 21.04
C GLY A 111 9.88 14.43 19.87
N SER A 112 11.10 14.51 19.29
CA SER A 112 11.42 15.30 18.11
C SER A 112 10.90 14.57 16.87
N LEU A 113 10.26 15.33 15.98
CA LEU A 113 9.76 14.87 14.67
C LEU A 113 10.88 14.68 13.64
N ASP A 114 12.15 14.58 14.07
CA ASP A 114 13.24 14.13 13.19
C ASP A 114 13.04 12.63 12.93
N GLY A 115 12.09 12.35 12.03
CA GLY A 115 11.34 11.09 11.85
C GLY A 115 12.16 9.86 11.48
N ASP A 116 13.48 9.98 11.42
CA ASP A 116 14.39 8.89 11.07
C ASP A 116 15.11 8.30 12.29
N ALA A 117 15.24 9.05 13.40
CA ALA A 117 16.13 8.64 14.49
C ALA A 117 15.70 7.38 15.23
N ASN A 118 14.39 7.10 15.29
CA ASN A 118 13.82 5.94 16.00
C ASN A 118 12.81 5.14 15.17
N ALA A 119 12.65 5.47 13.87
CA ALA A 119 11.73 4.74 13.02
C ALA A 119 12.39 3.47 12.46
N VAL A 120 11.58 2.42 12.31
CA VAL A 120 11.92 1.20 11.61
C VAL A 120 11.27 1.26 10.25
N ARG A 121 12.06 1.06 9.19
CA ARG A 121 11.54 0.87 7.83
C ARG A 121 11.72 -0.57 7.40
N ILE A 122 10.69 -1.14 6.80
CA ILE A 122 10.74 -2.48 6.20
C ILE A 122 10.21 -2.41 4.78
N SER A 123 11.02 -2.81 3.82
CA SER A 123 10.64 -2.80 2.41
C SER A 123 11.01 -4.10 1.71
N ALA A 124 10.24 -4.47 0.70
CA ALA A 124 10.48 -5.64 -0.14
C ALA A 124 9.96 -5.43 -1.56
N PRO A 125 10.50 -6.13 -2.57
CA PRO A 125 10.00 -6.07 -3.94
C PRO A 125 8.56 -6.56 -4.12
N MET A 126 8.11 -7.50 -3.28
CA MET A 126 6.76 -8.05 -3.34
C MET A 126 5.92 -7.65 -2.13
N PRO A 127 4.59 -7.50 -2.26
CA PRO A 127 3.74 -7.13 -1.14
C PRO A 127 3.75 -8.17 -0.01
N PHE A 128 3.80 -7.68 1.22
CA PHE A 128 3.72 -8.46 2.46
C PHE A 128 2.96 -7.67 3.52
N SER A 129 2.59 -8.32 4.62
CA SER A 129 2.05 -7.68 5.82
C SER A 129 3.05 -7.75 6.97
N CYS A 130 3.10 -6.69 7.77
CA CYS A 130 4.03 -6.53 8.87
C CYS A 130 3.29 -6.33 10.19
N TYR A 131 3.62 -7.17 11.17
CA TYR A 131 3.11 -7.10 12.54
C TYR A 131 4.27 -6.80 13.47
N ALA A 132 4.23 -5.67 14.15
CA ALA A 132 5.24 -5.27 15.11
C ALA A 132 4.80 -5.66 16.52
N ILE A 133 5.72 -6.23 17.28
CA ILE A 133 5.48 -6.84 18.56
C ILE A 133 6.49 -6.30 19.56
N ASN A 134 5.99 -5.67 20.62
CA ASN A 134 6.74 -5.26 21.80
C ASN A 134 6.41 -6.25 22.93
N ARG A 135 7.28 -7.24 23.13
CA ARG A 135 7.09 -8.33 24.10
C ARG A 135 7.76 -8.00 25.41
N SER A 136 7.02 -8.24 26.49
CA SER A 136 7.51 -8.25 27.87
C SER A 136 7.18 -9.63 28.47
N LEU A 137 7.79 -9.99 29.61
CA LEU A 137 7.60 -11.30 30.25
C LEU A 137 6.13 -11.58 30.60
N THR A 138 5.35 -10.54 30.94
CA THR A 138 3.97 -10.67 31.43
C THR A 138 2.94 -9.90 30.61
N SER A 139 3.37 -9.14 29.60
CA SER A 139 2.49 -8.40 28.68
C SER A 139 3.09 -8.35 27.28
N SER A 140 2.28 -8.10 26.26
CA SER A 140 2.79 -7.84 24.92
C SER A 140 1.89 -6.84 24.22
N ASP A 141 2.49 -5.78 23.68
CA ASP A 141 1.79 -4.83 22.82
C ASP A 141 2.05 -5.23 21.37
N GLY A 142 0.96 -5.42 20.63
CA GLY A 142 1.00 -5.74 19.21
C GLY A 142 0.48 -4.57 18.39
N SER A 143 1.13 -4.28 17.28
CA SER A 143 0.64 -3.31 16.30
C SER A 143 0.72 -3.89 14.90
N VAL A 144 -0.19 -3.42 14.04
CA VAL A 144 -0.19 -3.74 12.61
C VAL A 144 0.40 -2.54 11.90
N ALA A 145 1.48 -2.74 11.16
CA ALA A 145 2.07 -1.68 10.36
C ALA A 145 1.15 -1.38 9.17
N VAL A 146 0.93 -0.09 8.92
CA VAL A 146 0.18 0.38 7.75
C VAL A 146 1.19 0.68 6.64
N PRO A 147 0.99 0.19 5.41
CA PRO A 147 1.93 0.46 4.34
C PRO A 147 1.93 1.95 3.99
N VAL A 148 3.10 2.48 3.61
CA VAL A 148 3.30 3.89 3.24
C VAL A 148 2.33 4.36 2.14
N GLN A 149 2.01 3.46 1.21
CA GLN A 149 1.05 3.71 0.14
C GLN A 149 -0.37 4.00 0.65
N ALA A 150 -0.77 3.39 1.77
CA ALA A 150 -2.07 3.66 2.38
C ALA A 150 -2.14 5.05 3.05
N LEU A 151 -0.98 5.69 3.25
CA LEU A 151 -0.84 7.08 3.69
C LEU A 151 -0.66 8.04 2.51
N ASN A 152 -1.01 7.64 1.28
CA ASN A 152 -0.75 8.39 0.04
C ASN A 152 0.74 8.68 -0.20
N ASN A 153 1.62 7.79 0.26
CA ASN A 153 3.07 7.97 0.22
C ASN A 153 3.58 9.18 1.01
N LEU A 154 2.84 9.61 2.03
CA LEU A 154 3.23 10.65 2.96
C LEU A 154 3.78 10.00 4.24
N TYR A 155 5.03 10.30 4.59
CA TYR A 155 5.64 9.96 5.88
C TYR A 155 6.80 10.91 6.17
#